data_AF-A0A3L7X212-F1
#
_entry.id   AF-A0A3L7X212-F1
#
_cell.length_a   1.000
_cell.length_b   1.000
_cell.length_c   1.000
_cell.angle_alpha   90.00
_cell.angle_beta   90.00
_cell.angle_gamma   90.00
#
_symmetry.space_group_name_H-M   'P 1'
#
loop_
_entity.id
_entity.type
_entity.pdbx_description
1 polymer ?
#
loop_
_entity_poly.entity_id
_entity_poly.type
_entity_poly.pdbx_seq_one_letter_code
_entity_poly.pdbx_strand_id
1 'polypeptide(L)'
;MPRTPEEQAAITRTNRRVIAGFAIVMLIGFAGIVRGMFFADPAVLVRIFDAGPEDQYAIGKVVPFPEQNVYLIGVDTGEIRAVDGIIDGSQCTVEWRPDDERGRARNPRQQPGVLVDPCSDAVWAASGAALSGTSRPLRTFQVGPLTAADGTRHVRVQLLGDRHPPRRTP
;
A
#
# COMPACT_ATOMS: atom_id res chain seq x y z
N MET A 1 52.56 -48.04 -13.38
CA MET A 1 53.39 -47.65 -12.23
C MET A 1 52.46 -47.27 -11.09
N PRO A 2 52.57 -47.89 -9.90
CA PRO A 2 51.79 -47.49 -8.73
C PRO A 2 52.24 -46.09 -8.27
N ARG A 3 51.28 -45.18 -8.04
CA ARG A 3 51.56 -43.83 -7.52
C ARG A 3 52.14 -43.91 -6.12
N THR A 4 53.07 -43.02 -5.80
CA THR A 4 53.70 -42.99 -4.48
C THR A 4 52.68 -42.52 -3.41
N PRO A 5 52.86 -42.90 -2.13
CA PRO A 5 51.97 -42.47 -1.05
C PRO A 5 51.86 -40.94 -0.91
N GLU A 6 52.92 -40.20 -1.24
CA GLU A 6 52.93 -38.74 -1.25
C GLU A 6 52.06 -38.17 -2.38
N GLU A 7 52.10 -38.78 -3.57
CA GLU A 7 51.29 -38.39 -4.72
C GLU A 7 49.80 -38.68 -4.48
N GLN A 8 49.48 -39.79 -3.79
CA GLN A 8 48.11 -40.10 -3.35
C GLN A 8 47.61 -39.08 -2.31
N ALA A 9 48.42 -38.73 -1.31
CA ALA A 9 48.05 -37.78 -0.27
C ALA A 9 47.81 -36.35 -0.79
N ALA A 10 48.57 -35.93 -1.81
CA ALA A 10 48.38 -34.65 -2.49
C ALA A 10 47.06 -34.58 -3.25
N ILE A 11 46.71 -35.64 -3.99
CA ILE A 11 45.44 -35.74 -4.73
C ILE A 11 44.24 -35.75 -3.77
N THR A 12 44.34 -36.45 -2.63
CA THR A 12 43.27 -36.47 -1.62
C THR A 12 43.04 -35.09 -0.98
N ARG A 13 44.10 -34.31 -0.72
CA ARG A 13 43.95 -32.92 -0.22
C ARG A 13 43.32 -31.99 -1.24
N THR A 14 43.72 -32.09 -2.50
CA THR A 14 43.18 -31.25 -3.59
C THR A 14 41.70 -31.54 -3.82
N ASN A 15 41.31 -32.82 -3.90
CA ASN A 15 39.89 -33.20 -4.05
C ASN A 15 39.04 -32.76 -2.86
N ARG A 16 39.56 -32.87 -1.64
CA ARG A 16 38.85 -32.45 -0.43
C ARG A 16 38.61 -30.93 -0.38
N ARG A 17 39.53 -30.12 -0.91
CA ARG A 17 39.37 -28.66 -1.04
C ARG A 17 38.35 -28.28 -2.11
N VAL A 18 38.36 -28.96 -3.25
CA VAL A 18 37.38 -28.72 -4.33
C VAL A 18 35.97 -29.11 -3.87
N ILE A 19 35.82 -30.26 -3.22
CA ILE A 19 34.53 -30.71 -2.66
C ILE A 19 34.03 -29.74 -1.57
N ALA A 20 34.91 -29.31 -0.66
CA ALA A 20 34.55 -28.34 0.37
C ALA A 20 34.14 -26.98 -0.24
N GLY A 21 34.86 -26.49 -1.26
CA GLY A 21 34.50 -25.27 -1.97
C GLY A 21 33.13 -25.37 -2.65
N PHE A 22 32.85 -26.49 -3.33
CA PHE A 22 31.56 -26.73 -3.97
C PHE A 22 30.41 -26.81 -2.95
N ALA A 23 30.64 -27.48 -1.81
CA ALA A 23 29.66 -27.57 -0.73
C ALA A 23 29.31 -26.18 -0.16
N ILE A 24 30.30 -25.31 0.03
CA ILE A 24 30.09 -23.94 0.51
C ILE A 24 29.25 -23.13 -0.48
N VAL A 25 29.55 -23.21 -1.78
CA VAL A 25 28.78 -22.50 -2.83
C VAL A 25 27.33 -22.98 -2.87
N MET A 26 27.11 -24.30 -2.80
CA MET A 26 25.77 -24.88 -2.68
C MET A 26 25.02 -24.37 -1.45
N LEU A 27 25.68 -24.31 -0.30
CA LEU A 27 25.06 -23.91 0.97
C LEU A 27 24.67 -22.43 0.96
N ILE A 28 25.54 -21.56 0.41
CA ILE A 28 25.24 -20.13 0.24
C ILE A 28 24.11 -19.94 -0.79
N GLY A 29 24.16 -20.65 -1.92
CA GLY A 29 23.11 -20.58 -2.94
C GLY A 29 21.75 -21.03 -2.39
N PHE A 30 21.71 -22.14 -1.65
CA PHE A 30 20.50 -22.64 -1.02
C PHE A 30 19.99 -21.69 0.06
N ALA A 31 20.86 -21.16 0.91
CA ALA A 31 20.49 -20.15 1.91
C ALA A 31 19.90 -18.89 1.24
N GLY A 32 20.44 -18.47 0.10
CA GLY A 32 19.90 -17.38 -0.72
C GLY A 32 18.49 -17.68 -1.24
N ILE A 33 18.24 -18.88 -1.77
CA ILE A 33 16.92 -19.29 -2.27
C ILE A 33 15.90 -19.35 -1.12
N VAL A 34 16.25 -20.00 -0.02
CA VAL A 34 15.39 -20.10 1.17
C VAL A 34 15.07 -18.70 1.69
N ARG A 35 16.07 -17.82 1.81
CA ARG A 35 15.85 -16.44 2.23
C ARG A 35 14.95 -15.68 1.24
N GLY A 36 15.15 -15.85 -0.06
CA GLY A 36 14.27 -15.27 -1.07
C GLY A 36 12.82 -15.76 -0.94
N MET A 37 12.61 -17.05 -0.66
CA MET A 37 11.27 -17.61 -0.53
C MET A 37 10.53 -17.12 0.72
N PHE A 38 11.23 -16.95 1.85
CA PHE A 38 10.61 -16.52 3.11
C PHE A 38 10.53 -15.00 3.29
N PHE A 39 11.39 -14.24 2.60
CA PHE A 39 11.52 -12.79 2.80
C PHE A 39 11.36 -11.97 1.51
N ALA A 40 11.01 -12.58 0.37
CA ALA A 40 10.52 -11.78 -0.76
C ALA A 40 9.18 -11.17 -0.36
N ASP A 41 9.09 -9.84 -0.42
CA ASP A 41 7.85 -9.13 -0.17
C ASP A 41 6.74 -9.69 -1.07
N PRO A 42 5.52 -9.90 -0.54
CA PRO A 42 4.41 -10.37 -1.34
C PRO A 42 4.20 -9.43 -2.53
N ALA A 43 3.87 -9.99 -3.69
CA ALA A 43 3.60 -9.23 -4.90
C ALA A 43 2.63 -8.09 -4.58
N VAL A 44 3.08 -6.85 -4.73
CA VAL A 44 2.27 -5.66 -4.45
C VAL A 44 1.08 -5.69 -5.42
N LEU A 45 -0.11 -6.00 -4.91
CA LEU A 45 -1.33 -5.95 -5.69
C LEU A 45 -1.64 -4.48 -5.97
N VAL A 46 -1.41 -4.04 -7.21
CA VAL A 46 -1.80 -2.71 -7.68
C VAL A 46 -3.09 -2.84 -8.48
N ARG A 47 -4.17 -2.25 -7.97
CA ARG A 47 -5.45 -2.16 -8.70
C ARG A 47 -5.63 -0.73 -9.18
N ILE A 48 -5.95 -0.54 -10.44
CA ILE A 48 -6.25 0.77 -11.01
C ILE A 48 -7.74 0.83 -11.26
N PHE A 49 -8.40 1.92 -10.88
CA PHE A 49 -9.77 2.16 -11.29
C PHE A 49 -9.95 3.59 -11.82
N ASP A 50 -10.91 3.72 -12.73
CA ASP A 50 -11.37 4.97 -13.28
C ASP A 50 -12.44 5.56 -12.36
N ALA A 51 -12.14 6.70 -11.75
CA ALA A 51 -13.03 7.40 -10.84
C ALA A 51 -13.98 8.36 -11.59
N GLY A 52 -13.95 8.38 -12.92
CA GLY A 52 -14.83 9.19 -13.75
C GLY A 52 -14.29 10.60 -14.01
N PRO A 53 -15.14 11.50 -14.54
CA PRO A 53 -14.75 12.84 -15.00
C PRO A 53 -14.04 13.69 -13.95
N GLU A 54 -13.05 14.47 -14.36
CA GLU A 54 -12.27 15.34 -13.46
C GLU A 54 -13.09 16.51 -12.88
N ASP A 55 -14.11 16.98 -13.61
CA ASP A 55 -14.94 18.14 -13.25
C ASP A 55 -15.82 17.93 -12.00
N GLN A 56 -16.08 16.67 -11.62
CA GLN A 56 -16.87 16.35 -10.44
C GLN A 56 -16.12 16.61 -9.12
N TYR A 57 -14.79 16.85 -9.15
CA TYR A 57 -13.91 16.95 -7.99
C TYR A 57 -13.55 18.40 -7.63
N ALA A 58 -14.57 19.24 -7.43
CA ALA A 58 -14.35 20.61 -6.95
C ALA A 58 -13.64 20.65 -5.58
N ILE A 59 -12.91 21.74 -5.31
CA ILE A 59 -12.23 21.95 -4.02
C ILE A 59 -13.23 21.83 -2.85
N GLY A 60 -12.91 20.95 -1.89
CA GLY A 60 -13.71 20.64 -0.71
C GLY A 60 -14.79 19.58 -0.93
N LYS A 61 -15.09 19.23 -2.19
CA LYS A 61 -16.11 18.22 -2.50
C LYS A 61 -15.54 16.82 -2.28
N VAL A 62 -16.18 16.06 -1.39
CA VAL A 62 -15.88 14.65 -1.14
C VAL A 62 -16.76 13.77 -2.02
N VAL A 63 -16.14 12.83 -2.72
CA VAL A 63 -16.81 11.83 -3.57
C VAL A 63 -16.46 10.43 -3.06
N PRO A 64 -17.42 9.67 -2.52
CA PRO A 64 -17.19 8.32 -2.02
C PRO A 64 -17.19 7.27 -3.13
N PHE A 65 -16.31 6.28 -3.01
CA PHE A 65 -16.21 5.08 -3.84
C PHE A 65 -16.31 3.84 -2.94
N PRO A 66 -17.54 3.43 -2.55
CA PRO A 66 -17.76 2.43 -1.52
C PRO A 66 -17.24 1.04 -1.91
N GLU A 67 -17.31 0.67 -3.19
CA GLU A 67 -16.83 -0.63 -3.68
C GLU A 67 -15.30 -0.78 -3.53
N GLN A 68 -14.56 0.33 -3.51
CA GLN A 68 -13.12 0.37 -3.33
C GLN A 68 -12.69 0.78 -1.93
N ASN A 69 -13.63 1.16 -1.05
CA ASN A 69 -13.39 1.81 0.23
C ASN A 69 -12.44 3.02 0.09
N VAL A 70 -12.79 3.97 -0.78
CA VAL A 70 -11.98 5.17 -1.03
C VAL A 70 -12.85 6.41 -1.00
N TYR A 71 -12.29 7.51 -0.51
CA TYR A 71 -12.86 8.84 -0.65
C TYR A 71 -11.93 9.73 -1.48
N LEU A 72 -12.47 10.40 -2.50
CA LEU A 72 -11.73 11.40 -3.28
C LEU A 72 -12.15 12.80 -2.82
N ILE A 73 -11.19 13.70 -2.70
CA ILE A 73 -11.43 15.10 -2.37
C ILE A 73 -10.50 16.02 -3.17
N GLY A 74 -11.06 17.10 -3.72
CA GLY A 74 -10.27 18.23 -4.22
C GLY A 74 -9.72 19.07 -3.08
N VAL A 75 -8.41 19.29 -3.02
CA VAL A 75 -7.75 20.11 -1.99
C VAL A 75 -7.44 21.52 -2.48
N ASP A 76 -7.05 22.44 -1.60
CA ASP A 76 -6.89 23.87 -1.93
C ASP A 76 -5.85 24.16 -3.03
N THR A 77 -4.91 23.24 -3.27
CA THR A 77 -3.93 23.33 -4.37
C THR A 77 -4.52 23.03 -5.75
N GLY A 78 -5.79 22.60 -5.81
CA GLY A 78 -6.43 22.10 -7.03
C GLY A 78 -6.15 20.63 -7.33
N GLU A 79 -5.30 19.97 -6.53
CA GLU A 79 -5.05 18.54 -6.66
C GLU A 79 -6.20 17.71 -6.09
N ILE A 80 -6.32 16.46 -6.57
CA ILE A 80 -7.27 15.48 -6.07
C ILE A 80 -6.51 14.49 -5.18
N ARG A 81 -7.02 14.27 -3.98
CA ARG A 81 -6.46 13.32 -3.02
C ARG A 81 -7.41 12.15 -2.83
N ALA A 82 -6.89 10.93 -2.96
CA ALA A 82 -7.62 9.71 -2.66
C ALA A 82 -7.20 9.19 -1.28
N VAL A 83 -8.17 9.11 -0.36
CA VAL A 83 -7.99 8.70 1.03
C VAL A 83 -8.53 7.29 1.21
N ASP A 84 -7.80 6.47 1.95
CA ASP A 84 -8.23 5.12 2.31
C ASP A 84 -9.39 5.16 3.29
N GLY A 85 -10.46 4.48 2.91
CA GLY A 85 -11.61 4.24 3.75
C GLY A 85 -11.32 3.18 4.82
N ILE A 86 -10.26 2.37 4.67
CA ILE A 86 -9.88 1.33 5.62
C ILE A 86 -8.84 1.87 6.60
N ILE A 87 -9.05 1.60 7.88
CA ILE A 87 -8.13 2.01 8.94
C ILE A 87 -7.01 0.98 9.07
N ASP A 88 -5.77 1.44 8.99
CA ASP A 88 -4.60 0.57 9.03
C ASP A 88 -4.51 -0.20 10.37
N GLY A 89 -4.33 -1.52 10.26
CA GLY A 89 -4.30 -2.44 11.40
C GLY A 89 -5.66 -2.74 12.03
N SER A 90 -6.77 -2.31 11.44
CA SER A 90 -8.12 -2.63 11.93
C SER A 90 -9.00 -3.23 10.82
N GLN A 91 -10.16 -3.78 11.21
CA GLN A 91 -11.19 -4.26 10.28
C GLN A 91 -12.29 -3.21 10.04
N CYS A 92 -12.04 -1.96 10.45
CA CYS A 92 -13.03 -0.91 10.47
C CYS A 92 -12.82 0.06 9.31
N THR A 93 -13.92 0.54 8.79
CA THR A 93 -13.96 1.52 7.70
C THR A 93 -14.43 2.85 8.25
N VAL A 94 -13.79 3.94 7.84
CA VAL A 94 -14.22 5.28 8.26
C VAL A 94 -15.56 5.65 7.64
N GLU A 95 -16.34 6.39 8.40
CA GLU A 95 -17.63 6.94 7.99
C GLU A 95 -17.49 8.43 7.73
N TRP A 96 -17.95 8.89 6.56
CA TRP A 96 -18.01 10.32 6.25
C TRP A 96 -19.19 10.98 6.98
N ARG A 97 -18.91 12.02 7.76
CA ARG A 97 -19.87 12.83 8.51
C ARG A 97 -19.80 14.27 8.00
N PRO A 98 -20.62 14.67 7.01
CA PRO A 98 -20.44 15.94 6.28
C PRO A 98 -20.66 17.20 7.13
N ASP A 99 -21.48 17.11 8.19
CA ASP A 99 -21.87 18.28 9.00
C ASP A 99 -20.99 18.47 10.25
N ASP A 100 -19.95 17.65 10.42
CA ASP A 100 -19.09 17.74 11.60
C ASP A 100 -18.16 18.96 11.53
N GLU A 101 -18.40 19.91 12.43
CA GLU A 101 -17.70 21.19 12.50
C GLU A 101 -16.20 21.07 12.78
N ARG A 102 -15.73 19.95 13.35
CA ARG A 102 -14.29 19.71 13.55
C ARG A 102 -13.50 19.72 12.23
N GLY A 103 -14.16 19.38 11.12
CA GLY A 103 -13.57 19.41 9.79
C GLY A 103 -13.03 20.78 9.39
N ARG A 104 -13.66 21.87 9.84
CA ARG A 104 -13.26 23.25 9.48
C ARG A 104 -11.83 23.59 9.84
N ALA A 105 -11.27 22.93 10.85
CA ALA A 105 -9.92 23.15 11.31
C ALA A 105 -8.84 22.78 10.27
N ARG A 106 -9.14 21.86 9.34
CA ARG A 106 -8.15 21.36 8.35
C ARG A 106 -8.70 21.12 6.95
N ASN A 107 -10.01 21.11 6.75
CA ASN A 107 -10.59 20.89 5.43
C ASN A 107 -10.36 22.09 4.51
N PRO A 108 -10.28 21.84 3.19
CA PRO A 108 -10.25 22.89 2.19
C PRO A 108 -11.38 23.90 2.40
N ARG A 109 -11.06 25.19 2.22
CA ARG A 109 -12.01 26.31 2.40
C ARG A 109 -12.74 26.32 3.77
N GLN A 110 -12.16 25.71 4.81
CA GLN A 110 -12.75 25.62 6.16
C GLN A 110 -14.18 25.03 6.14
N GLN A 111 -14.44 24.07 5.24
CA GLN A 111 -15.73 23.39 5.17
C GLN A 111 -15.88 22.38 6.31
N PRO A 112 -17.11 22.15 6.81
CA PRO A 112 -17.35 21.07 7.75
C PRO A 112 -17.09 19.71 7.09
N GLY A 113 -17.07 18.67 7.91
CA GLY A 113 -17.07 17.29 7.47
C GLY A 113 -15.83 16.51 7.91
N VAL A 114 -16.01 15.31 8.44
CA VAL A 114 -14.90 14.48 8.92
C VAL A 114 -15.08 13.01 8.55
N LEU A 115 -13.98 12.28 8.53
CA LEU A 115 -13.97 10.82 8.50
C LEU A 115 -13.84 10.32 9.95
N VAL A 116 -14.77 9.48 10.41
CA VAL A 116 -14.83 8.96 11.79
C VAL A 116 -14.58 7.45 11.78
N ASP A 117 -13.75 6.96 12.70
CA ASP A 117 -13.67 5.53 12.98
C ASP A 117 -14.88 5.10 13.82
N PRO A 118 -15.73 4.16 13.38
CA PRO A 118 -16.82 3.65 14.23
C PRO A 118 -16.32 2.73 15.36
N CYS A 119 -15.09 2.25 15.29
CA CYS A 119 -14.50 1.31 16.27
C CYS A 119 -13.64 1.99 17.34
N SER A 120 -13.37 3.29 17.20
CA SER A 120 -12.63 4.10 18.16
C SER A 120 -13.13 5.55 18.13
N ASP A 121 -12.55 6.45 18.91
CA ASP A 121 -12.89 7.89 18.86
C ASP A 121 -11.98 8.67 17.88
N ALA A 122 -11.30 7.98 16.96
CA ALA A 122 -10.39 8.59 16.00
C ALA A 122 -11.15 9.33 14.88
N VAL A 123 -10.66 10.52 14.55
CA VAL A 123 -11.27 11.43 13.58
C VAL A 123 -10.21 12.06 12.69
N TRP A 124 -10.52 12.12 11.40
CA TRP A 124 -9.68 12.73 10.38
C TRP A 124 -10.46 13.78 9.58
N ALA A 125 -9.74 14.77 9.10
CA ALA A 125 -10.23 15.68 8.08
C ALA A 125 -10.56 14.92 6.78
N ALA A 126 -11.31 15.53 5.89
CA ALA A 126 -11.67 14.94 4.60
C ALA A 126 -10.44 14.58 3.74
N SER A 127 -9.32 15.28 3.93
CA SER A 127 -8.03 14.99 3.29
C SER A 127 -7.27 13.81 3.90
N GLY A 128 -7.80 13.18 4.96
CA GLY A 128 -7.16 12.12 5.72
C GLY A 128 -6.19 12.60 6.80
N ALA A 129 -6.05 13.92 7.02
CA ALA A 129 -5.22 14.45 8.09
C ALA A 129 -5.85 14.19 9.46
N ALA A 130 -5.07 13.72 10.43
CA ALA A 130 -5.56 13.46 11.79
C ALA A 130 -6.08 14.75 12.47
N LEU A 131 -7.22 14.64 13.16
CA LEU A 131 -7.85 15.72 13.93
C LEU A 131 -7.89 15.42 15.43
N SER A 132 -8.53 14.31 15.82
CA SER A 132 -8.69 13.91 17.23
C SER A 132 -8.68 12.39 17.39
N GLY A 133 -8.41 11.89 18.60
CA GLY A 133 -8.38 10.45 18.91
C GLY A 133 -7.20 9.68 18.29
N THR A 134 -6.39 10.32 17.44
CA THR A 134 -5.19 9.76 16.83
C THR A 134 -4.24 10.87 16.37
N SER A 135 -2.95 10.54 16.23
CA SER A 135 -1.94 11.39 15.58
C SER A 135 -1.55 10.90 14.18
N ARG A 136 -2.00 9.70 13.79
CA ARG A 136 -1.64 9.07 12.51
C ARG A 136 -2.63 9.48 11.41
N PRO A 137 -2.17 10.02 10.27
CA PRO A 137 -3.06 10.31 9.15
C PRO A 137 -3.55 9.01 8.49
N LEU A 138 -4.66 9.09 7.76
CA LEU A 138 -5.10 8.00 6.89
C LEU A 138 -4.12 7.82 5.72
N ARG A 139 -4.00 6.57 5.29
CA ARG A 139 -3.26 6.21 4.07
C ARG A 139 -3.89 6.90 2.87
N THR A 140 -3.06 7.30 1.91
CA THR A 140 -3.50 7.92 0.66
C THR A 140 -2.97 7.18 -0.54
N PHE A 141 -3.70 7.29 -1.65
CA PHE A 141 -3.37 6.63 -2.91
C PHE A 141 -2.90 7.62 -3.97
N GLN A 142 -2.18 7.07 -4.95
CA GLN A 142 -1.73 7.86 -6.06
C GLN A 142 -2.90 8.13 -7.01
N VAL A 143 -3.12 9.42 -7.26
CA VAL A 143 -4.12 9.91 -8.21
C VAL A 143 -3.39 10.43 -9.44
N GLY A 144 -3.96 10.24 -10.62
CA GLY A 144 -3.44 10.83 -11.84
C GLY A 144 -4.51 11.01 -12.89
N PRO A 145 -4.16 11.63 -14.03
CA PRO A 145 -5.07 11.79 -15.15
C PRO A 145 -5.22 10.49 -15.95
N LEU A 146 -6.40 10.31 -16.51
CA LEU A 146 -6.74 9.31 -17.52
C LEU A 146 -7.53 10.01 -18.63
N THR A 147 -7.29 9.66 -19.89
CA THR A 147 -8.14 10.12 -20.99
C THR A 147 -9.09 9.00 -21.35
N ALA A 148 -10.39 9.23 -21.26
CA ALA A 148 -11.41 8.26 -21.63
C ALA A 148 -11.52 8.11 -23.16
N ALA A 149 -12.25 7.09 -23.61
CA ALA A 149 -12.39 6.78 -25.03
C ALA A 149 -13.06 7.90 -25.84
N ASP A 150 -13.90 8.72 -25.20
CA ASP A 150 -14.57 9.88 -25.78
C ASP A 150 -13.71 11.17 -25.76
N GLY A 151 -12.47 11.08 -25.27
CA GLY A 151 -11.54 12.19 -25.16
C GLY A 151 -11.70 13.06 -23.90
N THR A 152 -12.64 12.72 -23.01
CA THR A 152 -12.82 13.44 -21.75
C THR A 152 -11.70 13.11 -20.75
N ARG A 153 -11.39 14.06 -19.85
CA ARG A 153 -10.41 13.85 -18.78
C ARG A 153 -11.08 13.21 -17.58
N HIS A 154 -10.56 12.06 -17.20
CA HIS A 154 -10.97 11.27 -16.07
C HIS A 154 -9.85 11.22 -15.03
N VAL A 155 -10.22 10.78 -13.84
CA VAL A 155 -9.30 10.59 -12.72
C VAL A 155 -9.03 9.12 -12.55
N ARG A 156 -7.77 8.70 -12.69
CA ARG A 156 -7.34 7.36 -12.29
C ARG A 156 -6.84 7.35 -10.86
N VAL A 157 -7.14 6.27 -10.14
CA VAL A 157 -6.61 6.03 -8.79
C VAL A 157 -5.90 4.68 -8.76
N GLN A 158 -4.66 4.68 -8.27
CA GLN A 158 -3.86 3.47 -8.09
C GLN A 158 -3.92 3.00 -6.64
N LEU A 159 -4.55 1.85 -6.44
CA LEU A 159 -4.75 1.23 -5.15
C LEU A 159 -3.62 0.25 -4.87
N LEU A 160 -2.87 0.47 -3.79
CA LEU A 160 -1.83 -0.46 -3.34
C LEU A 160 -2.37 -1.37 -2.22
N GLY A 161 -2.17 -2.68 -2.38
CA GLY A 161 -2.49 -3.73 -1.39
C GLY A 161 -3.86 -4.37 -1.56
N ASP A 162 -4.08 -5.49 -0.87
CA ASP A 162 -5.42 -6.09 -0.75
C ASP A 162 -6.29 -5.20 0.15
N ARG A 163 -7.54 -5.01 -0.29
CA ARG A 163 -8.49 -4.01 0.21
C ARG A 163 -9.77 -4.64 0.70
N HIS A 164 -9.82 -5.96 0.79
CA HIS A 164 -10.95 -6.61 1.42
C HIS A 164 -10.84 -6.41 2.92
N PRO A 165 -11.79 -5.70 3.57
CA PRO A 165 -11.99 -5.94 4.99
C PRO A 165 -12.27 -7.46 5.11
N PRO A 166 -11.61 -8.17 6.02
CA PRO A 166 -11.88 -9.59 6.22
C PRO A 166 -13.39 -9.78 6.42
N ARG A 167 -13.97 -10.76 5.74
CA ARG A 167 -15.41 -11.05 5.84
C ARG A 167 -15.77 -11.14 7.32
N ARG A 168 -16.70 -10.29 7.78
CA ARG A 168 -17.37 -10.50 9.07
C ARG A 168 -17.99 -11.89 9.00
N THR A 169 -17.42 -12.83 9.73
CA THR A 169 -18.05 -14.12 9.94
C THR A 169 -19.25 -13.85 10.86
N PRO A 170 -20.46 -14.28 10.49
CA PRO A 170 -21.65 -14.08 11.31
C PRO A 170 -21.55 -14.81 12.66
#